data_AF-N9K3W2-F1
#
_entry.id   AF-N9K3W2-F1
#
_cell.length_a   1.000
_cell.length_b   1.000
_cell.length_c   1.000
_cell.angle_alpha   90.00
_cell.angle_beta   90.00
_cell.angle_gamma   90.00
#
_symmetry.space_group_name_H-M   'P 1'
#
loop_
_entity.id
_entity.type
_entity.pdbx_description
1 polymer ?
#
loop_
_entity_poly.entity_id
_entity_poly.type
_entity_poly.pdbx_seq_one_letter_code
_entity_poly.pdbx_strand_id
1 'polypeptide(L)'
;MQLNAKVAVVGQRLKSTPEDVRSMPMSGSGTLNDGQVACDAGDGVRCAAVNGVLRPVGIIVHQHIGKNGTDANGKEAYKQFDVPPVMRVGRIWVKPAVPITATGGKVYVRTANATTNNPMGSLQASATDGTELVGATWDSITSADGMAIVQLRGA
;
A
#
# COMPACT_ATOMS: atom_id res chain seq x y z
N MET A 1 -20.02 10.44 -22.98
CA MET A 1 -18.64 10.22 -23.41
C MET A 1 -17.89 9.59 -22.23
N GLN A 2 -17.87 8.26 -22.15
CA GLN A 2 -17.08 7.55 -21.14
C GLN A 2 -15.61 7.80 -21.46
N LEU A 3 -14.90 8.47 -20.55
CA LEU A 3 -13.44 8.41 -20.54
C LEU A 3 -13.08 6.94 -20.30
N ASN A 4 -12.69 6.24 -21.36
CA ASN A 4 -11.91 5.02 -21.24
C ASN A 4 -10.69 5.38 -20.38
N ALA A 5 -10.70 4.93 -19.13
CA ALA A 5 -9.64 5.16 -18.16
C ALA A 5 -8.38 4.44 -18.62
N LYS A 6 -7.60 5.09 -19.49
CA LYS A 6 -6.26 4.65 -19.80
C LYS A 6 -5.40 4.89 -18.56
N VAL A 7 -5.15 3.77 -17.87
CA VAL A 7 -4.05 3.46 -16.94
C VAL A 7 -4.28 3.86 -15.49
N ALA A 8 -4.95 3.00 -14.73
CA ALA A 8 -4.74 2.89 -13.29
C ALA A 8 -3.45 2.09 -13.02
N VAL A 9 -2.42 2.72 -12.45
CA VAL A 9 -1.18 2.05 -12.01
C VAL A 9 -1.20 1.81 -10.50
N VAL A 10 -0.75 0.65 -10.07
CA VAL A 10 -0.61 0.34 -8.63
C VAL A 10 0.38 1.32 -7.99
N GLY A 11 -0.02 1.94 -6.87
CA GLY A 11 0.75 2.98 -6.19
C GLY A 11 0.62 4.36 -6.82
N GLN A 12 -0.18 4.54 -7.87
CA GLN A 12 -0.37 5.85 -8.50
C GLN A 12 -1.23 6.74 -7.62
N ARG A 13 -0.68 7.91 -7.26
CA ARG A 13 -1.40 8.99 -6.60
C ARG A 13 -2.44 9.63 -7.50
N LEU A 14 -3.60 9.98 -6.95
CA LEU A 14 -4.60 10.80 -7.62
C LEU A 14 -4.38 12.27 -7.23
N LYS A 15 -3.93 13.11 -8.18
CA LYS A 15 -3.74 14.56 -7.98
C LYS A 15 -5.10 15.26 -7.87
N SER A 16 -5.71 15.27 -6.69
CA SER A 16 -6.95 15.99 -6.43
C SER A 16 -7.16 16.42 -4.97
N THR A 17 -6.27 16.02 -4.05
CA THR A 17 -6.40 16.27 -2.60
C THR A 17 -5.05 16.65 -2.00
N PRO A 18 -5.00 17.28 -0.82
CA PRO A 18 -3.77 17.40 -0.04
C PRO A 18 -3.08 16.03 0.06
N GLU A 19 -1.76 16.01 -0.17
CA GLU A 19 -0.93 14.81 -0.10
C GLU A 19 0.20 15.01 0.90
N ASP A 20 0.47 13.96 1.68
CA ASP A 20 1.66 13.88 2.54
C ASP A 20 2.38 12.58 2.19
N VAL A 21 3.57 12.73 1.61
CA VAL A 21 4.46 11.65 1.21
C VAL A 21 5.77 11.82 1.95
N ARG A 22 6.04 10.90 2.87
CA ARG A 22 7.27 10.87 3.65
C ARG A 22 8.19 9.81 3.10
N SER A 23 9.37 10.23 2.64
CA SER A 23 10.45 9.31 2.29
C SER A 23 11.04 8.73 3.56
N MET A 24 10.88 7.41 3.77
CA MET A 24 11.33 6.71 4.98
C MET A 24 12.38 5.67 4.58
N PRO A 25 13.56 5.62 5.22
CA PRO A 25 14.54 4.58 4.92
C PRO A 25 14.01 3.18 5.29
N MET A 26 14.26 2.20 4.44
CA MET A 26 13.92 0.81 4.68
C MET A 26 14.84 0.19 5.74
N SER A 27 14.22 -0.45 6.72
CA SER A 27 14.84 -1.25 7.76
C SER A 27 14.58 -2.74 7.53
N GLY A 28 15.48 -3.56 8.09
CA GLY A 28 15.29 -5.00 8.14
C GLY A 28 15.42 -5.73 6.80
N SER A 29 15.08 -7.02 6.84
CA SER A 29 14.98 -7.89 5.67
C SER A 29 13.58 -7.83 5.06
N GLY A 30 13.51 -7.94 3.73
CA GLY A 30 12.26 -7.87 2.98
C GLY A 30 12.34 -6.88 1.82
N THR A 31 11.27 -6.82 1.04
CA THR A 31 11.14 -5.90 -0.09
C THR A 31 9.79 -5.21 -0.06
N LEU A 32 9.74 -3.98 -0.58
CA LEU A 32 8.50 -3.24 -0.82
C LEU A 32 8.41 -2.84 -2.30
N ASN A 33 7.23 -3.00 -2.88
CA ASN A 33 6.88 -2.54 -4.22
C ASN A 33 5.87 -1.40 -4.17
N ASP A 34 5.68 -0.73 -5.29
CA ASP A 34 4.69 0.35 -5.41
C ASP A 34 3.29 -0.17 -5.08
N GLY A 35 2.51 0.64 -4.35
CA GLY A 35 1.17 0.33 -3.86
C GLY A 35 1.07 -0.73 -2.76
N GLN A 36 2.20 -1.27 -2.28
CA GLN A 36 2.22 -2.08 -1.07
C GLN A 36 2.20 -1.22 0.19
N VAL A 37 1.80 -1.84 1.29
CA VAL A 37 1.74 -1.21 2.61
C VAL A 37 3.11 -1.27 3.27
N ALA A 38 3.55 -0.13 3.79
CA ALA A 38 4.71 -0.02 4.65
C ALA A 38 4.30 -0.06 6.13
N CYS A 39 5.12 -0.70 6.96
CA CYS A 39 4.98 -0.64 8.42
C CYS A 39 6.06 0.24 9.05
N ASP A 40 5.78 0.78 10.23
CA ASP A 40 6.78 1.40 11.11
C ASP A 40 7.79 0.33 11.56
N ALA A 41 9.08 0.62 11.44
CA ALA A 41 10.14 -0.25 11.94
C ALA A 41 10.20 -0.33 13.48
N GLY A 42 9.42 0.51 14.17
CA GLY A 42 9.42 0.66 15.63
C GLY A 42 10.21 1.88 16.11
N ASP A 43 10.85 2.61 15.19
CA ASP A 43 11.64 3.82 15.48
C ASP A 43 10.94 5.13 15.04
N GLY A 44 9.81 5.04 14.33
CA GLY A 44 9.05 6.20 13.85
C GLY A 44 9.70 6.98 12.70
N VAL A 45 10.86 6.52 12.20
CA VAL A 45 11.65 7.18 11.16
C VAL A 45 11.89 6.29 9.95
N ARG A 46 11.96 4.98 10.16
CA ARG A 46 12.19 3.97 9.13
C ARG A 46 10.93 3.15 8.88
N CYS A 47 10.85 2.60 7.69
CA CYS A 47 9.79 1.68 7.31
C CYS A 47 10.31 0.25 7.16
N ALA A 48 9.40 -0.71 7.16
CA ALA A 48 9.69 -2.11 6.90
C ALA A 48 8.54 -2.75 6.10
N ALA A 49 8.82 -3.91 5.51
CA ALA A 49 7.78 -4.77 4.98
C ALA A 49 6.89 -5.33 6.10
N VAL A 50 5.64 -5.67 5.77
CA VAL A 50 4.68 -6.22 6.72
C VAL A 50 5.15 -7.59 7.21
N ASN A 51 5.28 -7.77 8.53
CA ASN A 51 5.77 -9.01 9.15
C ASN A 51 4.90 -9.50 10.34
N GLY A 52 3.68 -8.99 10.45
CA GLY A 52 2.69 -9.41 11.44
C GLY A 52 2.74 -8.74 12.81
N VAL A 53 3.88 -8.16 13.19
CA VAL A 53 4.05 -7.44 14.47
C VAL A 53 4.05 -5.93 14.27
N LEU A 54 4.58 -5.46 13.14
CA LEU A 54 4.78 -4.04 12.91
C LEU A 54 3.48 -3.34 12.49
N ARG A 55 3.33 -2.09 12.97
CA ARG A 55 2.16 -1.25 12.72
C ARG A 55 2.18 -0.71 11.28
N PRO A 56 1.13 -0.91 10.47
CA PRO A 56 0.99 -0.26 9.17
C PRO A 56 0.97 1.27 9.31
N VAL A 57 1.66 1.99 8.41
CA VAL A 57 1.79 3.47 8.48
C VAL A 57 1.58 4.19 7.15
N GLY A 58 1.24 3.48 6.07
CA GLY A 58 1.03 4.11 4.78
C GLY A 58 1.30 3.19 3.60
N ILE A 59 1.24 3.76 2.40
CA ILE A 59 1.31 3.00 1.14
C ILE A 59 2.41 3.58 0.26
N ILE A 60 3.19 2.71 -0.40
CA ILE A 60 4.29 3.11 -1.27
C ILE A 60 3.76 3.76 -2.54
N VAL A 61 4.24 4.96 -2.84
CA VAL A 61 3.89 5.69 -4.06
C VAL A 61 4.73 5.20 -5.23
N HIS A 62 4.10 5.05 -6.38
CA HIS A 62 4.80 4.88 -7.63
C HIS A 62 5.55 6.16 -8.00
N GLN A 63 6.87 6.14 -7.83
CA GLN A 63 7.79 7.20 -8.27
C GLN A 63 9.05 6.57 -8.88
N HIS A 64 9.72 7.32 -9.74
CA HIS A 64 11.02 6.97 -10.31
C HIS A 64 12.16 7.22 -9.31
N ILE A 65 12.04 6.66 -8.10
CA ILE A 65 13.12 6.60 -7.13
C ILE A 65 13.83 5.25 -7.32
N GLY A 66 15.16 5.26 -7.31
CA GLY A 66 15.97 4.06 -7.54
C GLY A 66 15.64 2.95 -6.53
N LYS A 67 15.22 1.81 -7.05
CA LYS A 67 15.00 0.55 -6.31
C LYS A 67 16.24 -0.31 -6.52
N ASN A 68 16.92 -0.72 -5.44
CA ASN A 68 18.18 -1.45 -5.55
C ASN A 68 18.01 -2.97 -5.39
N GLY A 69 16.79 -3.46 -5.21
CA GLY A 69 16.48 -4.88 -5.00
C GLY A 69 15.51 -5.46 -6.02
N THR A 70 15.26 -6.76 -5.88
CA THR A 70 14.24 -7.49 -6.62
C THR A 70 13.35 -8.27 -5.67
N ASP A 71 12.06 -8.33 -5.96
CA ASP A 71 11.10 -9.19 -5.24
C ASP A 71 11.27 -10.67 -5.63
N ALA A 72 10.46 -11.54 -5.03
CA ALA A 72 10.45 -12.97 -5.34
C ALA A 72 10.01 -13.29 -6.79
N ASN A 73 9.43 -12.33 -7.51
CA ASN A 73 9.02 -12.44 -8.90
C ASN A 73 10.03 -11.81 -9.87
N GLY A 74 11.20 -11.37 -9.37
CA GLY A 74 12.24 -10.70 -10.16
C GLY A 74 11.92 -9.26 -10.56
N LYS A 75 10.91 -8.62 -9.96
CA LYS A 75 10.56 -7.22 -10.21
C LYS A 75 11.35 -6.29 -9.30
N GLU A 76 11.69 -5.10 -9.80
CA GLU A 76 12.36 -4.07 -9.00
C GLU A 76 11.57 -3.74 -7.73
N ALA A 77 12.28 -3.71 -6.60
CA ALA A 77 11.71 -3.48 -5.28
C ALA A 77 12.67 -2.70 -4.38
N TYR A 78 12.10 -1.92 -3.47
CA TYR A 78 12.86 -1.27 -2.41
C TYR A 78 13.34 -2.33 -1.41
N LYS A 79 14.62 -2.32 -1.08
CA LYS A 79 15.25 -3.19 -0.07
C LYS A 79 15.88 -2.37 1.05
N GLN A 80 16.55 -3.03 1.99
CA GLN A 80 17.34 -2.37 3.04
C GLN A 80 18.23 -1.25 2.45
N PHE A 81 18.26 -0.11 3.13
CA PHE A 81 18.97 1.13 2.74
C PHE A 81 18.33 1.95 1.62
N ASP A 82 17.33 1.42 0.91
CA ASP A 82 16.54 2.25 0.00
C ASP A 82 15.61 3.17 0.78
N VAL A 83 15.12 4.23 0.13
CA VAL A 83 14.24 5.23 0.74
C VAL A 83 12.93 5.32 -0.04
N PRO A 84 11.99 4.37 0.15
CA PRO A 84 10.70 4.41 -0.51
C PRO A 84 9.86 5.65 -0.12
N PRO A 85 9.07 6.19 -1.05
CA PRO A 85 8.12 7.26 -0.77
C PRO A 85 6.84 6.68 -0.15
N VAL A 86 6.61 6.91 1.14
CA VAL A 86 5.43 6.41 1.88
C VAL A 86 4.36 7.49 1.94
N MET A 87 3.20 7.27 1.34
CA MET A 87 2.05 8.15 1.42
C MET A 87 1.25 7.90 2.71
N ARG A 88 0.97 8.96 3.45
CA ARG A 88 0.17 8.94 4.70
C ARG A 88 -1.12 9.75 4.61
N VAL A 89 -1.18 10.69 3.68
CA VAL A 89 -2.37 11.50 3.39
C VAL A 89 -2.58 11.60 1.88
N GLY A 90 -3.83 11.49 1.43
CA GLY A 90 -4.27 11.67 0.04
C GLY A 90 -4.88 10.40 -0.56
N ARG A 91 -5.03 10.33 -1.90
CA ARG A 91 -5.71 9.24 -2.60
C ARG A 91 -4.76 8.45 -3.48
N ILE A 92 -4.84 7.13 -3.42
CA ILE A 92 -3.91 6.24 -4.14
C ILE A 92 -4.62 5.02 -4.72
N TRP A 93 -4.23 4.63 -5.92
CA TRP A 93 -4.64 3.38 -6.56
C TRP A 93 -3.89 2.20 -5.95
N VAL A 94 -4.64 1.19 -5.53
CA VAL A 94 -4.11 -0.04 -4.95
C VAL A 94 -4.76 -1.27 -5.59
N LYS A 95 -4.08 -2.41 -5.48
CA LYS A 95 -4.62 -3.71 -5.87
C LYS A 95 -5.00 -4.50 -4.61
N PRO A 96 -6.28 -4.49 -4.20
CA PRO A 96 -6.74 -5.33 -3.10
C PRO A 96 -6.61 -6.81 -3.48
N ALA A 97 -6.44 -7.69 -2.49
CA ALA A 97 -6.33 -9.13 -2.76
C ALA A 97 -7.68 -9.77 -3.11
N VAL A 98 -8.78 -9.17 -2.65
CA VAL A 98 -10.16 -9.56 -2.96
C VAL A 98 -10.93 -8.31 -3.43
N PRO A 99 -11.88 -8.44 -4.38
CA PRO A 99 -12.67 -7.30 -4.83
C PRO A 99 -13.40 -6.56 -3.69
N ILE A 100 -13.31 -5.24 -3.71
CA ILE A 100 -13.98 -4.31 -2.81
C ILE A 100 -15.35 -3.97 -3.40
N THR A 101 -16.41 -4.22 -2.63
CA THR A 101 -17.80 -4.10 -3.08
C THR A 101 -18.53 -2.89 -2.52
N ALA A 102 -17.92 -2.14 -1.59
CA ALA A 102 -18.51 -0.95 -0.97
C ALA A 102 -17.45 0.12 -0.66
N THR A 103 -17.89 1.38 -0.65
CA THR A 103 -17.07 2.55 -0.28
C THR A 103 -17.29 2.97 1.17
N GLY A 104 -16.39 3.77 1.73
CA GLY A 104 -16.44 4.30 3.10
C GLY A 104 -16.00 3.30 4.19
N GLY A 105 -15.79 2.04 3.84
CA GLY A 105 -15.30 1.01 4.76
C GLY A 105 -13.84 1.23 5.18
N LYS A 106 -13.49 0.70 6.36
CA LYS A 106 -12.12 0.64 6.86
C LYS A 106 -11.24 -0.21 5.94
N VAL A 107 -9.96 0.10 5.92
CA VAL A 107 -8.94 -0.65 5.19
C VAL A 107 -8.11 -1.46 6.17
N TYR A 108 -7.98 -2.75 5.92
CA TYR A 108 -7.17 -3.65 6.74
C TYR A 108 -6.02 -4.19 5.91
N VAL A 109 -4.90 -4.45 6.58
CA VAL A 109 -3.66 -4.98 6.02
C VAL A 109 -3.48 -6.37 6.57
N ARG A 110 -3.31 -7.38 5.72
CA ARG A 110 -3.09 -8.75 6.18
C ARG A 110 -1.77 -8.85 6.94
N THR A 111 -1.86 -9.26 8.19
CA THR A 111 -0.74 -9.36 9.14
C THR A 111 -0.57 -10.77 9.71
N ALA A 112 -1.54 -11.65 9.50
CA ALA A 112 -1.46 -13.06 9.89
C ALA A 112 -1.94 -13.98 8.76
N ASN A 113 -1.66 -15.29 8.90
CA ASN A 113 -2.22 -16.36 8.08
C ASN A 113 -2.21 -16.04 6.57
N ALA A 114 -1.05 -15.66 6.05
CA ALA A 114 -0.88 -15.36 4.63
C ALA A 114 -1.17 -16.60 3.78
N THR A 115 -1.81 -16.38 2.63
CA THR A 115 -2.08 -17.41 1.62
C THR A 115 -1.54 -16.94 0.29
N THR A 116 -1.48 -17.83 -0.71
CA THR A 116 -1.08 -17.45 -2.07
C THR A 116 -1.97 -16.36 -2.66
N ASN A 117 -3.27 -16.39 -2.37
CA ASN A 117 -4.24 -15.42 -2.89
C ASN A 117 -4.33 -14.14 -2.04
N ASN A 118 -4.06 -14.24 -0.74
CA ASN A 118 -3.99 -13.11 0.18
C ASN A 118 -2.62 -13.12 0.89
N PRO A 119 -1.56 -12.60 0.24
CA PRO A 119 -0.23 -12.57 0.83
C PRO A 119 -0.13 -11.58 1.99
N MET A 120 0.94 -11.68 2.77
CA MET A 120 1.25 -10.72 3.84
C MET A 120 1.31 -9.30 3.26
N GLY A 121 0.71 -8.33 3.95
CA GLY A 121 0.64 -6.93 3.52
C GLY A 121 -0.41 -6.61 2.47
N SER A 122 -1.22 -7.58 2.03
CA SER A 122 -2.35 -7.32 1.13
C SER A 122 -3.45 -6.51 1.80
N LEU A 123 -4.10 -5.65 1.01
CA LEU A 123 -5.20 -4.80 1.46
C LEU A 123 -6.54 -5.54 1.33
N GLN A 124 -7.37 -5.46 2.38
CA GLN A 124 -8.65 -6.15 2.51
C GLN A 124 -9.72 -5.28 3.20
N ALA A 125 -10.99 -5.63 3.00
CA ALA A 125 -12.14 -4.93 3.57
C ALA A 125 -12.56 -5.43 4.96
N SER A 126 -11.98 -6.54 5.42
CA SER A 126 -12.31 -7.16 6.72
C SER A 126 -11.08 -7.30 7.61
N ALA A 127 -11.34 -7.34 8.93
CA ALA A 127 -10.31 -7.50 9.95
C ALA A 127 -9.77 -8.94 10.07
N THR A 128 -10.32 -9.90 9.33
CA THR A 128 -9.89 -11.30 9.41
C THR A 128 -8.42 -11.41 9.02
N ASP A 129 -7.59 -11.87 9.97
CA ASP A 129 -6.13 -11.93 9.85
C ASP A 129 -5.44 -10.59 9.51
N GLY A 130 -6.12 -9.47 9.76
CA GLY A 130 -5.69 -8.15 9.33
C GLY A 130 -5.66 -7.12 10.44
N THR A 131 -4.69 -6.22 10.36
CA THR A 131 -4.58 -5.03 11.21
C THR A 131 -5.14 -3.83 10.46
N GLU A 132 -5.91 -2.97 11.12
CA GLU A 132 -6.42 -1.74 10.52
C GLU A 132 -5.28 -0.81 10.09
N LEU A 133 -5.33 -0.31 8.85
CA LEU A 133 -4.57 0.86 8.44
C LEU A 133 -5.34 2.09 8.92
N VAL A 134 -5.01 2.56 10.12
CA VAL A 134 -5.72 3.66 10.78
C VAL A 134 -5.74 4.89 9.87
N GLY A 135 -6.88 5.58 9.79
CA GLY A 135 -7.01 6.76 8.92
C GLY A 135 -7.16 6.46 7.43
N ALA A 136 -7.27 5.18 7.02
CA ALA A 136 -7.54 4.78 5.64
C ALA A 136 -8.99 4.31 5.43
N THR A 137 -9.60 4.75 4.32
CA THR A 137 -10.95 4.34 3.91
C THR A 137 -11.00 3.97 2.43
N TRP A 138 -11.78 2.96 2.07
CA TRP A 138 -12.07 2.63 0.67
C TRP A 138 -12.88 3.75 0.02
N ASP A 139 -12.34 4.35 -1.03
CA ASP A 139 -12.95 5.49 -1.73
C ASP A 139 -13.67 5.05 -3.02
N SER A 140 -13.30 3.88 -3.56
CA SER A 140 -13.99 3.26 -4.69
C SER A 140 -14.20 1.76 -4.47
N ILE A 141 -15.18 1.19 -5.17
CA ILE A 141 -15.24 -0.25 -5.42
C ILE A 141 -14.12 -0.66 -6.38
N THR A 142 -13.86 -1.97 -6.48
CA THR A 142 -12.87 -2.51 -7.42
C THR A 142 -13.33 -2.33 -8.87
N SER A 143 -12.46 -1.77 -9.70
CA SER A 143 -12.66 -1.59 -11.13
C SER A 143 -12.49 -2.91 -11.91
N ALA A 144 -12.80 -2.90 -13.19
CA ALA A 144 -12.57 -4.04 -14.09
C ALA A 144 -11.09 -4.48 -14.14
N ASP A 145 -10.15 -3.56 -13.88
CA ASP A 145 -8.71 -3.85 -13.84
C ASP A 145 -8.25 -4.47 -12.50
N GLY A 146 -9.19 -4.71 -11.58
CA GLY A 146 -8.90 -5.21 -10.24
C GLY A 146 -8.31 -4.16 -9.30
N MET A 147 -8.49 -2.87 -9.60
CA MET A 147 -7.92 -1.75 -8.84
C MET A 147 -8.99 -1.05 -8.01
N ALA A 148 -8.63 -0.54 -6.83
CA ALA A 148 -9.49 0.28 -6.00
C ALA A 148 -8.73 1.50 -5.48
N ILE A 149 -9.45 2.54 -5.06
CA ILE A 149 -8.86 3.75 -4.48
C ILE A 149 -8.95 3.66 -2.95
N VAL A 150 -7.83 3.94 -2.30
CA VAL A 150 -7.77 4.20 -0.86
C VAL A 150 -7.57 5.68 -0.62
N GLN A 151 -8.39 6.26 0.24
CA GLN A 151 -8.20 7.59 0.81
C GLN A 151 -7.50 7.46 2.16
N LEU A 152 -6.37 8.15 2.31
CA LEU A 152 -5.57 8.24 3.53
C LEU A 152 -5.78 9.62 4.16
N ARG A 153 -5.98 9.67 5.48
CA ARG A 153 -6.20 10.89 6.27
C ARG A 153 -5.30 10.93 7.53
N GLY A 154 -4.05 10.52 7.39
CA GLY A 154 -3.09 10.42 8.49
C GLY A 154 -2.90 8.99 8.95
N ALA A 155 -2.55 8.12 8.00
CA ALA A 155 -2.13 6.75 8.27
C ALA A 155 -0.73 6.68 8.89
#